data_AF-A0A926HU53-F1
#
_entry.id   AF-A0A926HU53-F1
#
_cell.length_a   1.000
_cell.length_b   1.000
_cell.length_c   1.000
_cell.angle_alpha   90.00
_cell.angle_beta   90.00
_cell.angle_gamma   90.00
#
_symmetry.space_group_name_H-M   'P 1'
#
loop_
_entity.id
_entity.type
_entity.pdbx_description
1 polymer ?
#
loop_
_entity_poly.entity_id
_entity_poly.type
_entity_poly.pdbx_seq_one_letter_code
_entity_poly.pdbx_strand_id
1 'polypeptide(L)'
;MRRNPARHGPCLLLTSVLALLWFAGCAATGGAPKLEEHLWTMTTIQDSSGAVVFCPGESADIHEGAEILSLTCEAADGSLHIAGESQTCTGVYRLTQSSPRDALYEITVGGEVYTAVTGMTTYADGSESPTFLINTPDYTLTFHAAQP
;
A
#
# COMPACT_ATOMS: atom_id res chain seq x y z
N MET A 1 4.38 23.99 61.12
CA MET A 1 4.91 24.03 59.74
C MET A 1 4.91 22.63 59.17
N ARG A 2 4.32 22.47 57.98
CA ARG A 2 4.19 21.22 57.21
C ARG A 2 5.55 20.73 56.72
N ARG A 3 5.75 19.41 56.66
CA ARG A 3 6.30 18.68 55.49
C ARG A 3 6.16 17.18 55.70
N ASN A 4 5.35 16.56 54.84
CA ASN A 4 5.33 15.13 54.56
C ASN A 4 5.71 15.01 53.08
N PRO A 5 6.74 14.21 52.74
CA PRO A 5 6.72 13.48 51.47
C PRO A 5 7.30 12.06 51.68
N ALA A 6 6.94 11.02 50.96
CA ALA A 6 5.95 10.80 49.93
C ALA A 6 5.62 9.31 50.01
N ARG A 7 4.35 8.96 49.81
CA ARG A 7 3.94 7.57 49.59
C ARG A 7 4.46 7.15 48.21
N HIS A 8 5.40 6.20 48.16
CA HIS A 8 5.73 5.49 46.94
C HIS A 8 4.57 4.55 46.60
N GLY A 9 3.64 5.04 45.78
CA GLY A 9 2.55 4.24 45.21
C GLY A 9 3.10 3.29 44.13
N PRO A 10 2.53 2.08 44.02
CA PRO A 10 2.99 1.05 43.10
C PRO A 10 2.65 1.48 41.66
N CYS A 11 3.62 2.06 40.95
CA CYS A 11 3.48 2.54 39.58
C CYS A 11 4.60 1.97 38.69
N LEU A 12 4.95 0.69 38.89
CA LEU A 12 5.90 -0.01 38.02
C LEU A 12 5.35 -1.31 37.41
N LEU A 13 4.23 -1.83 37.93
CA LEU A 13 3.62 -3.05 37.42
C LEU A 13 2.60 -2.77 36.29
N LEU A 14 1.97 -1.59 36.27
CA LEU A 14 1.04 -1.22 35.18
C LEU A 14 1.74 -0.82 33.87
N THR A 15 2.99 -0.35 33.94
CA THR A 15 3.73 0.06 32.73
C THR A 15 4.27 -1.13 31.93
N SER A 16 4.47 -2.28 32.56
CA SER A 16 5.01 -3.49 31.90
C SER A 16 3.96 -4.26 31.08
N VAL A 17 2.66 -4.09 31.35
CA VAL A 17 1.60 -4.78 30.59
C VAL A 17 1.26 -4.06 29.29
N LEU A 18 1.47 -2.74 29.21
CA LEU A 18 1.17 -1.95 28.02
C LEU A 18 2.20 -2.14 26.89
N ALA A 19 3.42 -2.58 27.21
CA ALA A 19 4.49 -2.83 26.24
C ALA A 19 4.36 -4.18 25.48
N LEU A 20 3.55 -5.11 25.99
CA LEU A 20 3.33 -6.44 25.39
C LEU A 20 2.23 -6.45 24.32
N LEU A 21 1.55 -5.33 24.10
CA LEU A 21 0.44 -5.19 23.12
C LEU A 21 0.90 -4.71 21.73
N TRP A 22 2.19 -4.41 21.53
CA TRP A 22 2.74 -4.01 20.22
C TRP A 22 3.28 -5.16 19.37
N PHE A 23 3.32 -6.40 19.89
CA PHE A 23 3.68 -7.58 19.10
C PHE A 23 2.46 -8.39 18.63
N ALA A 24 1.31 -7.75 18.44
CA ALA A 24 0.34 -8.27 17.50
C ALA A 24 0.82 -7.90 16.08
N GLY A 25 1.92 -8.53 15.65
CA GLY A 25 2.12 -8.72 14.22
C GLY A 25 0.90 -9.50 13.75
N CYS A 26 -0.03 -8.82 13.07
CA CYS A 26 -1.05 -9.50 12.30
C CYS A 26 -0.29 -10.34 11.27
N ALA A 27 -0.02 -11.60 11.62
CA ALA A 27 0.36 -12.61 10.66
C ALA A 27 -0.71 -12.53 9.55
N ALA A 28 -0.27 -12.27 8.32
CA ALA A 28 -1.13 -12.18 7.15
C ALA A 28 -2.11 -13.34 7.20
N THR A 29 -3.37 -13.02 7.43
CA THR A 29 -4.46 -13.99 7.40
C THR A 29 -4.50 -14.45 5.95
N GLY A 30 -4.37 -15.76 5.70
CA GLY A 30 -4.04 -16.35 4.38
C GLY A 30 -5.06 -16.17 3.25
N GLY A 31 -5.43 -14.93 2.95
CA GLY A 31 -6.24 -14.48 1.83
C GLY A 31 -5.49 -13.43 1.02
N ALA A 32 -6.09 -13.02 -0.10
CA ALA A 32 -5.57 -11.95 -0.93
C ALA A 32 -5.41 -10.64 -0.12
N PRO A 33 -4.32 -9.89 -0.31
CA PRO A 33 -4.19 -8.56 0.30
C PRO A 33 -5.32 -7.69 -0.22
N LYS A 34 -6.05 -7.03 0.67
CA LYS A 34 -7.12 -6.14 0.24
C LYS A 34 -6.56 -4.77 -0.11
N LEU A 35 -7.23 -4.10 -1.04
CA LEU A 35 -6.87 -2.75 -1.45
C LEU A 35 -6.79 -1.75 -0.28
N GLU A 36 -7.67 -1.89 0.72
CA GLU A 36 -7.76 -0.99 1.88
C GLU A 36 -6.73 -1.29 2.99
N GLU A 37 -6.01 -2.40 2.91
CA GLU A 37 -5.10 -2.83 3.98
C GLU A 37 -3.73 -2.14 3.93
N HIS A 38 -3.44 -1.43 2.83
CA HIS A 38 -2.12 -0.87 2.57
C HIS A 38 -2.18 0.55 2.01
N LEU A 39 -1.21 1.37 2.41
CA LEU A 39 -0.76 2.48 1.58
C LEU A 39 0.06 1.89 0.44
N TRP A 40 -0.32 2.17 -0.80
CA TRP A 40 0.36 1.64 -1.98
C TRP A 40 1.33 2.69 -2.54
N THR A 41 2.58 2.32 -2.78
CA THR A 41 3.61 3.19 -3.39
C THR A 41 3.97 2.66 -4.77
N MET A 42 3.92 3.52 -5.78
CA MET A 42 4.21 3.16 -7.17
C MET A 42 5.66 2.71 -7.32
N THR A 43 5.90 1.66 -8.10
CA THR A 43 7.25 1.22 -8.50
C THR A 43 7.52 1.46 -9.96
N THR A 44 6.53 1.25 -10.84
CA THR A 44 6.69 1.52 -12.27
C THR A 44 5.34 1.87 -12.91
N ILE A 45 5.41 2.62 -14.00
CA ILE A 45 4.35 2.67 -15.00
C ILE A 45 4.93 2.16 -16.31
N GLN A 46 4.29 1.14 -16.86
CA GLN A 46 4.64 0.57 -18.16
C GLN A 46 3.65 1.03 -19.21
N ASP A 47 4.12 1.30 -20.42
CA ASP A 47 3.24 1.54 -21.56
C ASP A 47 2.73 0.21 -22.18
N SER A 48 1.87 0.33 -23.18
CA SER A 48 1.33 -0.82 -23.93
C SER A 48 2.38 -1.69 -24.65
N SER A 49 3.62 -1.21 -24.83
CA SER A 49 4.74 -1.99 -25.36
C SER A 49 5.46 -2.82 -24.28
N GLY A 50 5.15 -2.55 -23.01
CA GLY A 50 5.80 -3.14 -21.83
C GLY A 50 7.03 -2.36 -21.36
N ALA A 51 7.38 -1.24 -22.00
CA ALA A 51 8.49 -0.40 -21.60
C ALA A 51 8.13 0.38 -20.33
N VAL A 52 9.05 0.43 -19.36
CA VAL A 52 8.90 1.29 -18.18
C VAL A 52 9.12 2.73 -18.61
N VAL A 53 8.07 3.54 -18.57
CA VAL A 53 8.07 4.95 -18.98
C VAL A 53 8.09 5.91 -17.79
N PHE A 54 7.66 5.45 -16.61
CA PHE A 54 7.82 6.19 -15.35
C PHE A 54 8.31 5.29 -14.23
N CYS A 55 9.17 5.82 -13.36
CA CYS A 55 9.62 5.15 -12.14
C CYS A 55 9.95 6.17 -11.03
N PRO A 56 10.02 5.75 -9.76
CA PRO A 56 10.50 6.59 -8.67
C PRO A 56 11.98 6.95 -8.86
N GLY A 57 12.40 8.08 -8.28
CA GLY A 57 13.77 8.58 -8.40
C GLY A 57 14.82 7.58 -7.93
N GLU A 58 14.54 6.77 -6.91
CA GLU A 58 15.44 5.74 -6.40
C GLU A 58 15.68 4.57 -7.38
N SER A 59 14.83 4.41 -8.39
CA SER A 59 14.92 3.33 -9.39
C SER A 59 15.34 3.83 -10.78
N ALA A 60 15.64 5.13 -10.93
CA ALA A 60 15.99 5.72 -12.22
C ALA A 60 17.24 5.08 -12.86
N ASP A 61 18.21 4.64 -12.05
CA ASP A 61 19.47 4.04 -12.53
C ASP A 61 19.27 2.69 -13.26
N ILE A 62 18.17 1.98 -12.99
CA ILE A 62 17.87 0.67 -13.59
C ILE A 62 16.79 0.73 -14.68
N HIS A 63 16.16 1.89 -14.87
CA HIS A 63 15.13 2.13 -15.88
C HIS A 63 15.56 3.26 -16.82
N GLU A 64 16.51 2.96 -17.70
CA GLU A 64 17.06 3.94 -18.65
C GLU A 64 15.95 4.52 -19.54
N GLY A 65 15.85 5.85 -19.56
CA GLY A 65 14.86 6.59 -20.36
C GLY A 65 13.49 6.75 -19.71
N ALA A 66 13.24 6.18 -18.53
CA ALA A 66 12.01 6.43 -17.77
C ALA A 66 12.02 7.82 -17.13
N GLU A 67 10.89 8.51 -17.16
CA GLU A 67 10.70 9.77 -16.45
C GLU A 67 10.49 9.51 -14.94
N ILE A 68 10.90 10.47 -14.11
CA ILE A 68 10.74 10.35 -12.65
C ILE A 68 9.31 10.73 -12.26
N LEU A 69 8.62 9.81 -11.61
CA LEU A 69 7.29 10.03 -11.04
C LEU A 69 7.15 9.19 -9.77
N SER A 70 6.57 9.79 -8.73
CA SER A 70 6.21 9.09 -7.50
C SER A 70 4.72 9.25 -7.27
N LEU A 71 4.02 8.14 -7.09
CA LEU A 71 2.60 8.11 -6.75
C LEU A 71 2.38 7.25 -5.51
N THR A 72 1.44 7.69 -4.67
CA THR A 72 0.81 6.85 -3.65
C THR A 72 -0.64 6.60 -4.01
N CYS A 73 -1.19 5.49 -3.52
CA CYS A 73 -2.60 5.17 -3.62
C CYS A 73 -3.13 4.70 -2.27
N GLU A 74 -4.22 5.30 -1.82
CA GLU A 74 -4.98 4.91 -0.64
C GLU A 74 -6.41 4.56 -1.05
N ALA A 75 -6.99 3.58 -0.36
CA ALA A 75 -8.35 3.16 -0.57
C ALA A 75 -9.07 2.98 0.76
N ALA A 76 -10.29 3.50 0.86
CA ALA A 76 -11.14 3.34 2.03
C ALA A 76 -12.60 3.50 1.62
N ASP A 77 -13.48 2.64 2.13
CA ASP A 77 -14.94 2.79 2.02
C ASP A 77 -15.43 2.99 0.56
N GLY A 78 -14.86 2.23 -0.39
CA GLY A 78 -15.18 2.33 -1.82
C GLY A 78 -14.59 3.54 -2.56
N SER A 79 -13.83 4.40 -1.87
CA SER A 79 -13.15 5.56 -2.46
C SER A 79 -11.66 5.28 -2.70
N LEU A 80 -11.15 5.69 -3.85
CA LEU A 80 -9.75 5.59 -4.25
C LEU A 80 -9.13 6.98 -4.30
N HIS A 81 -7.94 7.16 -3.73
CA HIS A 81 -7.17 8.40 -3.80
C HIS A 81 -5.76 8.10 -4.28
N ILE A 82 -5.38 8.66 -5.43
CA ILE A 82 -4.02 8.56 -5.95
C ILE A 82 -3.38 9.94 -5.89
N ALA A 83 -2.21 10.04 -5.28
CA ALA A 83 -1.51 11.30 -5.07
C ALA A 83 -0.07 11.22 -5.61
N GLY A 84 0.33 12.22 -6.39
CA GLY A 84 1.72 12.52 -6.70
C GLY A 84 2.11 13.89 -6.12
N GLU A 85 3.34 14.35 -6.41
CA GLU A 85 3.83 15.61 -5.86
C GLU A 85 3.01 16.84 -6.30
N SER A 86 2.58 16.88 -7.55
CA SER A 86 1.92 18.04 -8.17
C SER A 86 0.44 17.83 -8.47
N GLN A 87 -0.05 16.58 -8.39
CA GLN A 87 -1.39 16.22 -8.81
C GLN A 87 -1.99 15.15 -7.91
N THR A 88 -3.30 15.23 -7.73
CA THR A 88 -4.07 14.18 -7.08
C THR A 88 -5.26 13.82 -7.97
N CYS A 89 -5.66 12.56 -7.93
CA CYS A 89 -6.90 12.11 -8.52
C CYS A 89 -7.69 11.29 -7.51
N THR A 90 -9.01 11.36 -7.64
CA THR A 90 -9.93 10.54 -6.88
C THR A 90 -10.70 9.64 -7.82
N GLY A 91 -11.11 8.51 -7.27
CA GLY A 91 -11.95 7.55 -7.95
C GLY A 91 -12.79 6.77 -6.95
N VAL A 92 -13.50 5.79 -7.47
CA VAL A 92 -14.19 4.79 -6.68
C VAL A 92 -13.72 3.41 -7.10
N TYR A 93 -13.85 2.44 -6.21
CA TYR A 93 -13.52 1.05 -6.53
C TYR A 93 -14.61 0.11 -6.01
N ARG A 94 -14.71 -1.05 -6.65
CA ARG A 94 -15.62 -2.12 -6.26
C ARG A 94 -14.94 -3.46 -6.47
N LEU A 95 -14.93 -4.29 -5.42
CA LEU A 95 -14.49 -5.68 -5.53
C LEU A 95 -15.42 -6.45 -6.48
N THR A 96 -14.84 -7.14 -7.46
CA THR A 96 -15.58 -7.92 -8.46
C THR A 96 -15.37 -9.42 -8.27
N GLN A 97 -14.15 -9.83 -7.92
CA GLN A 97 -13.78 -11.21 -7.69
C GLN A 97 -12.66 -11.28 -6.64
N SER A 98 -12.60 -12.36 -5.88
CA SER A 98 -11.48 -12.64 -5.00
C SER A 98 -11.15 -14.13 -5.01
N SER A 99 -9.86 -14.43 -4.89
CA SER A 99 -9.27 -15.75 -4.71
C SER A 99 -8.48 -15.77 -3.40
N PRO A 100 -7.94 -16.93 -2.96
CA PRO A 100 -7.07 -16.98 -1.80
C PRO A 100 -5.78 -16.14 -1.91
N ARG A 101 -5.36 -15.74 -3.11
CA ARG A 101 -4.10 -14.99 -3.32
C ARG A 101 -4.28 -13.63 -3.96
N ASP A 102 -5.38 -13.42 -4.69
CA ASP A 102 -5.61 -12.19 -5.46
C ASP A 102 -7.03 -11.66 -5.28
N ALA A 103 -7.21 -10.36 -5.44
CA ALA A 103 -8.51 -9.70 -5.49
C ALA A 103 -8.59 -8.77 -6.72
N LEU A 104 -9.65 -8.94 -7.49
CA LEU A 104 -9.94 -8.18 -8.71
C LEU A 104 -10.96 -7.08 -8.39
N TYR A 105 -10.64 -5.88 -8.84
CA TYR A 105 -11.43 -4.69 -8.66
C TYR A 105 -11.77 -4.05 -9.99
N GLU A 106 -12.96 -3.48 -10.04
CA GLU A 106 -13.29 -2.44 -11.00
C GLU A 106 -13.03 -1.10 -10.32
N ILE A 107 -12.32 -0.20 -11.01
CA ILE A 107 -12.09 1.16 -10.52
C ILE A 107 -12.67 2.17 -11.52
N THR A 108 -13.14 3.30 -11.03
CA THR A 108 -13.61 4.41 -11.86
C THR A 108 -12.85 5.68 -11.51
N VAL A 109 -12.10 6.22 -12.46
CA VAL A 109 -11.28 7.44 -12.31
C VAL A 109 -11.56 8.34 -13.50
N GLY A 110 -11.90 9.61 -13.26
CA GLY A 110 -12.21 10.56 -14.34
C GLY A 110 -13.44 10.19 -15.19
N GLY A 111 -14.33 9.33 -14.68
CA GLY A 111 -15.51 8.83 -15.40
C GLY A 111 -15.25 7.57 -16.24
N GLU A 112 -13.99 7.14 -16.36
CA GLU A 112 -13.60 5.93 -17.09
C GLU A 112 -13.43 4.75 -16.15
N VAL A 113 -13.73 3.55 -16.65
CA VAL A 113 -13.71 2.30 -15.88
C VAL A 113 -12.50 1.46 -16.25
N TYR A 114 -11.75 1.01 -15.24
CA TYR A 114 -10.53 0.22 -15.41
C TYR A 114 -10.54 -1.02 -14.52
N THR A 115 -9.64 -1.95 -14.84
CA THR A 115 -9.42 -3.15 -14.03
C THR A 115 -8.22 -2.95 -13.12
N ALA A 116 -8.34 -3.38 -11.87
CA ALA A 116 -7.24 -3.35 -10.93
C ALA A 116 -7.15 -4.66 -10.14
N VAL A 117 -5.95 -5.04 -9.71
CA VAL A 117 -5.69 -6.32 -9.03
C VAL A 117 -4.79 -6.08 -7.83
N THR A 118 -5.13 -6.63 -6.68
CA THR A 118 -4.17 -6.83 -5.59
C THR A 118 -3.81 -8.30 -5.50
N GLY A 119 -2.56 -8.62 -5.12
CA GLY A 119 -2.09 -9.99 -4.97
C GLY A 119 -0.77 -10.09 -4.21
N MET A 120 -0.39 -11.31 -3.83
CA MET A 120 0.93 -11.57 -3.24
C MET A 120 1.96 -11.86 -4.34
N THR A 121 3.04 -11.07 -4.39
CA THR A 121 4.19 -11.31 -5.26
C THR A 121 5.27 -12.06 -4.50
N THR A 122 5.66 -13.24 -4.97
CA THR A 122 6.81 -13.99 -4.47
C THR A 122 8.06 -13.62 -5.27
N TYR A 123 9.08 -13.11 -4.60
CA TYR A 123 10.35 -12.74 -5.21
C TYR A 123 11.30 -13.95 -5.33
N ALA A 124 12.40 -13.78 -6.07
CA ALA A 124 13.37 -14.85 -6.32
C ALA A 124 14.04 -15.38 -5.04
N ASP A 125 14.12 -14.58 -3.99
CA ASP A 125 14.64 -14.98 -2.68
C ASP A 125 13.60 -15.69 -1.80
N GLY A 126 12.38 -15.88 -2.31
CA GLY A 126 11.26 -16.51 -1.61
C GLY A 126 10.50 -15.58 -0.68
N SER A 127 10.89 -14.31 -0.57
CA SER A 127 10.10 -13.31 0.15
C SER A 127 8.78 -13.05 -0.60
N GLU A 128 7.74 -12.67 0.14
CA GLU A 128 6.44 -12.31 -0.42
C GLU A 128 6.06 -10.90 0.00
N SER A 129 5.51 -10.10 -0.93
CA SER A 129 4.97 -8.78 -0.64
C SER A 129 3.67 -8.51 -1.41
N PRO A 130 2.69 -7.84 -0.81
CA PRO A 130 1.52 -7.37 -1.52
C PRO A 130 1.89 -6.46 -2.69
N THR A 131 1.20 -6.64 -3.81
CA THR A 131 1.32 -5.81 -5.02
C THR A 131 -0.07 -5.38 -5.46
N PHE A 132 -0.16 -4.17 -5.98
CA PHE A 132 -1.37 -3.60 -6.54
C PHE A 132 -1.10 -3.12 -7.97
N LEU A 133 -1.95 -3.52 -8.91
CA LEU A 133 -1.84 -3.16 -10.32
C LEU A 133 -3.11 -2.46 -10.79
N ILE A 134 -2.96 -1.42 -11.60
CA ILE A 134 -4.04 -0.78 -12.34
C ILE A 134 -3.75 -0.91 -13.83
N ASN A 135 -4.68 -1.52 -14.57
CA ASN A 135 -4.58 -1.69 -16.02
C ASN A 135 -5.52 -0.71 -16.72
N THR A 136 -4.92 0.20 -17.49
CA THR A 136 -5.60 1.08 -18.45
C THR A 136 -5.29 0.61 -19.87
N PRO A 137 -5.96 1.14 -20.91
CA PRO A 137 -5.63 0.79 -22.30
C PRO A 137 -4.17 1.11 -22.68
N ASP A 138 -3.63 2.20 -22.15
CA ASP A 138 -2.32 2.72 -22.55
C ASP A 138 -1.20 2.36 -21.57
N TYR A 139 -1.55 2.10 -20.31
CA TYR A 139 -0.59 1.93 -19.22
C TYR A 139 -0.99 0.85 -18.21
N THR A 140 0.03 0.20 -17.65
CA THR A 140 -0.05 -0.60 -16.43
C THR A 140 0.73 0.10 -15.33
N LEU A 141 0.03 0.48 -14.25
CA LEU A 141 0.65 1.06 -13.07
C LEU A 141 0.86 -0.05 -12.03
N THR A 142 2.07 -0.18 -11.51
CA THR A 142 2.42 -1.16 -10.48
C THR A 142 2.78 -0.44 -9.18
N PHE A 143 2.22 -0.92 -8.09
CA PHE A 143 2.46 -0.43 -6.73
C PHE A 143 2.80 -1.59 -5.80
N HIS A 144 3.55 -1.30 -4.75
CA HIS A 144 3.77 -2.21 -3.62
C HIS A 144 3.20 -1.62 -2.34
N ALA A 145 2.88 -2.48 -1.38
CA ALA A 145 2.53 -2.01 -0.05
C ALA A 145 3.75 -1.28 0.56
N ALA A 146 3.53 -0.05 1.02
CA ALA A 146 4.52 0.72 1.75
C ALA A 146 4.98 -0.09 2.97
N GLN A 147 6.29 -0.17 3.17
CA GLN A 147 6.81 -0.77 4.39
C GLN A 147 6.52 0.16 5.59
N PRO A 148 6.02 -0.36 6.72
CA PRO A 148 5.81 0.44 7.93
C PRO A 148 7.12 0.94 8.56
#